data_AF-A0A3P8JT99-F1
#
_entry.id   AF-A0A3P8JT99-F1
#
_cell.length_a   1.000
_cell.length_b   1.000
_cell.length_c   1.000
_cell.angle_alpha   90.00
_cell.angle_beta   90.00
_cell.angle_gamma   90.00
#
_symmetry.space_group_name_H-M   'P 1'
#
loop_
_entity.id
_entity.type
_entity.pdbx_description
1 polymer ?
#
loop_
_entity_poly.entity_id
_entity_poly.type
_entity_poly.pdbx_seq_one_letter_code
_entity_poly.pdbx_strand_id
1 'polypeptide(L)'
;MLILLLMRWNWLREAFIRNRSSTTSVCAISVAGNPKVRLLLIQGTDDHIEKVVPGLKRDLWQESNGIVLIHAGMANSTPDPEFVESLNQVRAQRPVDGIVQVMDCAMLPDAAALDTLVRCRQKGDSLLGWQAPVWLWFIREEAWDREGEGVPATGTLFGPNAAPEAAVESLAMLSSRLRRAGMPALLNDTRHDWMLQLSDRLRGCLKNQLALLLTSLMSGPAPYRLRGVMFSPALSAISMLPHARLSPAAWQALEDDCLHVHARKIGFSWPRVLRLMLLAIVVLWGAGTLLSLVVNRAQIYQAQETARVAADTRQPLPERLRNQLLLQQAIARLQDRQSHGAPWYTKFGLNQDGDTLNLLLPLYARNNQILMRDALADELHRQLTTFVQLPPGSDARSAATQRTYGLLKGYLMLARPDKADASWFAGNMRKAWPSRSGVADSSWQTQAPKLLGFYAQNLPAHPEWKIKPDMELVGIVRQILLKQIGQRNAESGLYQDMLKRISSNWPDLTLADMTGDTDASILFSTEEVVPGMFTRQAWDEQVQNALMRW
;
A
#
# COMPACT_ATOMS: atom_id res chain seq x y z
N MET A 1 20.62 -1.45 19.37
CA MET A 1 20.30 -0.01 19.21
C MET A 1 21.03 0.89 20.23
N LEU A 2 21.37 0.40 21.44
CA LEU A 2 22.18 1.15 22.42
C LEU A 2 23.69 1.23 22.09
N ILE A 3 24.24 0.23 21.39
CA ILE A 3 25.68 0.15 21.04
C ILE A 3 26.04 1.07 19.85
N LEU A 4 25.11 1.29 18.92
CA LEU A 4 25.24 2.29 17.84
C LEU A 4 25.14 3.73 18.35
N LEU A 5 24.43 3.95 19.48
CA LEU A 5 24.41 5.22 20.20
C LEU A 5 25.74 5.49 20.92
N LEU A 6 26.37 4.45 21.49
CA LEU A 6 27.69 4.54 22.13
C LEU A 6 28.86 4.69 21.13
N MET A 7 28.78 4.10 19.93
CA MET A 7 29.78 4.34 18.87
C MET A 7 29.68 5.74 18.27
N ARG A 8 28.46 6.28 18.12
CA ARG A 8 28.21 7.65 17.67
C ARG A 8 28.66 8.70 18.70
N TRP A 9 28.71 8.32 19.98
CA TRP A 9 29.28 9.10 21.09
C TRP A 9 30.82 9.22 21.06
N ASN A 10 31.53 8.19 20.60
CA ASN A 10 33.00 8.19 20.61
C ASN A 10 33.59 8.96 19.42
N TRP A 11 32.89 8.99 18.28
CA TRP A 11 33.28 9.77 17.10
C TRP A 11 33.04 11.29 17.30
N LEU A 12 31.97 11.66 18.01
CA LEU A 12 31.70 13.04 18.46
C LEU A 12 32.77 13.58 19.42
N ARG A 13 33.42 12.69 20.18
CA ARG A 13 34.58 13.02 21.01
C ARG A 13 35.75 13.45 20.13
N GLU A 14 36.06 12.70 19.07
CA GLU A 14 37.20 12.98 18.18
C GLU A 14 37.03 14.22 17.28
N ALA A 15 35.81 14.53 16.83
CA ALA A 15 35.54 15.71 16.01
C ALA A 15 35.69 17.01 16.82
N PHE A 16 35.26 17.03 18.08
CA PHE A 16 35.39 18.19 18.97
C PHE A 16 36.80 18.30 19.61
N ILE A 17 37.55 17.19 19.70
CA ILE A 17 38.94 17.15 20.19
C ILE A 17 39.92 17.90 19.29
N ARG A 18 39.58 18.14 18.01
CA ARG A 18 40.51 18.78 17.07
C ARG A 18 40.69 20.28 17.30
N ASN A 19 39.91 20.92 18.18
CA ASN A 19 40.18 22.29 18.62
C ASN A 19 39.83 22.51 20.11
N ARG A 20 40.88 22.40 20.95
CA ARG A 20 41.05 22.86 22.35
C ARG A 20 40.07 22.38 23.45
N SER A 21 40.65 21.54 24.33
CA SER A 21 40.27 21.15 25.71
C SER A 21 39.11 20.15 25.90
N SER A 22 39.44 19.04 26.56
CA SER A 22 38.82 17.70 26.38
C SER A 22 37.79 17.27 27.43
N THR A 23 37.41 18.13 28.36
CA THR A 23 36.54 17.75 29.50
C THR A 23 35.19 18.48 29.49
N THR A 24 35.11 19.52 28.66
CA THR A 24 34.03 20.50 28.66
C THR A 24 32.85 20.12 27.76
N SER A 25 33.14 19.48 26.64
CA SER A 25 32.16 19.22 25.56
C SER A 25 31.13 18.16 25.92
N VAL A 26 31.44 17.26 26.87
CA VAL A 26 30.55 16.16 27.28
C VAL A 26 29.39 16.65 28.14
N CYS A 27 29.59 17.72 28.94
CA CYS A 27 28.55 18.28 29.81
C CYS A 27 27.55 19.15 29.02
N ALA A 28 28.04 19.93 28.03
CA ALA A 28 27.23 20.77 27.14
C ALA A 28 26.18 19.96 26.36
N ILE A 29 26.56 18.78 25.88
CA ILE A 29 25.72 17.91 25.03
C ILE A 29 24.63 17.21 25.85
N SER A 30 24.91 16.87 27.12
CA SER A 30 23.92 16.29 28.04
C SER A 30 22.82 17.28 28.44
N VAL A 31 23.16 18.57 28.59
CA VAL A 31 22.21 19.63 28.94
C VAL A 31 21.40 20.04 27.70
N ALA A 32 22.05 20.21 26.54
CA ALA A 32 21.40 20.66 25.29
C ALA A 32 20.44 19.63 24.64
N GLY A 33 20.54 18.33 24.99
CA GLY A 33 19.66 17.28 24.46
C GLY A 33 18.25 17.25 25.06
N ASN A 34 18.00 17.97 26.16
CA ASN A 34 16.68 18.04 26.80
C ASN A 34 15.80 19.08 26.08
N PRO A 35 14.57 18.76 25.63
CA PRO A 35 13.68 19.72 24.98
C PRO A 35 13.29 20.92 25.87
N LYS A 36 13.55 20.85 27.18
CA LYS A 36 13.36 21.97 28.11
C LYS A 36 14.50 22.99 28.11
N VAL A 37 15.67 22.63 27.58
CA VAL A 37 16.82 23.53 27.47
C VAL A 37 16.76 24.26 26.14
N ARG A 38 17.02 25.57 26.19
CA ARG A 38 16.95 26.46 25.02
C ARG A 38 18.34 26.81 24.53
N LEU A 39 18.52 26.81 23.22
CA LEU A 39 19.79 27.12 22.56
C LEU A 39 19.69 28.48 21.87
N LEU A 40 20.51 29.43 22.31
CA LEU A 40 20.67 30.74 21.69
C LEU A 40 22.06 30.88 21.08
N LEU A 41 22.11 31.27 19.81
CA LEU A 41 23.37 31.57 19.13
C LEU A 41 23.72 33.04 19.30
N ILE A 42 24.96 33.33 19.67
CA ILE A 42 25.47 34.70 19.80
C ILE A 42 26.38 35.00 18.63
N GLN A 43 26.02 36.00 17.82
CA GLN A 43 26.77 36.42 16.65
C GLN A 43 27.26 37.86 16.80
N GLY A 44 28.50 38.15 16.44
CA GLY A 44 29.11 39.47 16.61
C GLY A 44 30.62 39.43 16.43
N THR A 45 31.28 40.57 16.57
CA THR A 45 32.75 40.59 16.72
C THR A 45 33.10 40.09 18.12
N ASP A 46 34.22 39.37 18.24
CA ASP A 46 34.67 38.79 19.50
C ASP A 46 34.74 39.81 20.64
N ASP A 47 35.22 41.02 20.35
CA ASP A 47 35.36 42.08 21.34
C ASP A 47 34.00 42.59 21.83
N HIS A 48 33.00 42.67 20.96
CA HIS A 48 31.64 43.04 21.38
C HIS A 48 30.96 41.89 22.14
N ILE A 49 31.17 40.64 21.71
CA ILE A 49 30.60 39.47 22.41
C ILE A 49 31.10 39.40 23.85
N GLU A 50 32.39 39.59 24.08
CA GLU A 50 32.98 39.60 25.44
C GLU A 50 32.41 40.72 26.33
N LYS A 51 31.92 41.82 25.73
CA LYS A 51 31.29 42.91 26.47
C LYS A 51 29.83 42.64 26.84
N VAL A 52 29.11 41.78 26.12
CA VAL A 52 27.72 41.39 26.46
C VAL A 52 27.68 40.11 27.28
N VAL A 53 28.57 39.18 26.99
CA VAL A 53 28.67 37.87 27.63
C VAL A 53 30.15 37.60 27.92
N PRO A 54 30.67 38.13 29.03
CA PRO A 54 32.08 37.94 29.39
C PRO A 54 32.45 36.46 29.54
N GLY A 55 33.58 36.08 28.95
CA GLY A 55 34.12 34.72 28.97
C GLY A 55 33.61 33.80 27.87
N LEU A 56 32.61 34.20 27.07
CA LEU A 56 32.01 33.33 26.06
C LEU A 56 32.99 32.94 24.94
N LYS A 57 33.94 33.81 24.56
CA LYS A 57 34.97 33.47 23.57
C LYS A 57 35.89 32.36 24.09
N ARG A 58 36.20 32.39 25.39
CA ARG A 58 37.07 31.39 26.03
C ARG A 58 36.34 30.07 26.24
N ASP A 59 35.10 30.16 26.69
CA ASP A 59 34.29 29.00 27.10
C ASP A 59 33.53 28.35 25.93
N LEU A 60 33.36 29.07 24.80
CA LEU A 60 32.58 28.73 23.59
C LEU A 60 31.07 28.54 23.82
N TRP A 61 30.67 28.15 25.03
CA TRP A 61 29.29 28.07 25.48
C TRP A 61 29.21 28.37 26.98
N GLN A 62 28.07 28.94 27.38
CA GLN A 62 27.75 29.22 28.79
C GLN A 62 26.28 28.93 29.05
N GLU A 63 25.96 28.43 30.24
CA GLU A 63 24.60 28.09 30.66
C GLU A 63 24.15 28.93 31.86
N SER A 64 22.86 29.30 31.84
CA SER A 64 22.16 29.92 32.96
C SER A 64 20.66 29.63 32.85
N ASN A 65 20.05 29.16 33.93
CA ASN A 65 18.60 28.95 34.06
C ASN A 65 17.95 28.15 32.90
N GLY A 66 18.65 27.14 32.36
CA GLY A 66 18.15 26.31 31.26
C GLY A 66 18.27 26.94 29.87
N ILE A 67 19.01 28.04 29.74
CA ILE A 67 19.36 28.70 28.48
C ILE A 67 20.86 28.55 28.26
N VAL A 68 21.21 27.93 27.14
CA VAL A 68 22.60 27.74 26.70
C VAL A 68 22.89 28.74 25.59
N LEU A 69 23.88 29.59 25.84
CA LEU A 69 24.43 30.52 24.86
C LEU A 69 25.62 29.85 24.17
N ILE A 70 25.67 29.92 22.85
CA ILE A 70 26.76 29.35 22.04
C ILE A 70 27.37 30.46 21.20
N HIS A 71 28.70 30.57 21.22
CA HIS A 71 29.43 31.48 20.33
C HIS A 71 29.30 30.99 18.89
N ALA A 72 28.77 31.85 18.01
CA ALA A 72 28.50 31.53 16.61
C ALA A 72 29.27 32.43 15.62
N GLY A 73 30.33 33.10 16.09
CA GLY A 73 31.21 33.92 15.25
C GLY A 73 30.57 35.19 14.70
N MET A 74 31.14 35.70 13.59
CA MET A 74 30.71 36.96 12.99
C MET A 74 29.40 36.81 12.21
N ALA A 75 28.48 37.77 12.36
CA ALA A 75 27.20 37.75 11.67
C ALA A 75 27.28 37.92 10.14
N ASN A 76 28.38 38.52 9.63
CA ASN A 76 28.64 38.69 8.20
C ASN A 76 29.31 37.46 7.56
N SER A 77 29.61 36.43 8.34
CA SER A 77 30.17 35.17 7.86
C SER A 77 29.09 34.08 7.81
N THR A 78 29.16 33.20 6.81
CA THR A 78 28.28 32.04 6.77
C THR A 78 28.70 31.05 7.85
N PRO A 79 27.75 30.47 8.61
CA PRO A 79 28.09 29.49 9.63
C PRO A 79 28.74 28.26 9.00
N ASP A 80 29.75 27.70 9.68
CA ASP A 80 30.46 26.50 9.25
C ASP A 80 29.49 25.30 9.16
N PRO A 81 29.43 24.59 8.02
CA PRO A 81 28.62 23.39 7.89
C PRO A 81 28.85 22.34 8.98
N GLU A 82 30.09 22.15 9.45
CA GLU A 82 30.42 21.17 10.50
C GLU A 82 29.80 21.57 11.85
N PHE A 83 29.77 22.87 12.15
CA PHE A 83 29.12 23.43 13.33
C PHE A 83 27.60 23.23 13.26
N VAL A 84 26.98 23.48 12.10
CA VAL A 84 25.54 23.27 11.90
C VAL A 84 25.16 21.80 12.00
N GLU A 85 25.98 20.90 11.45
CA GLU A 85 25.76 19.46 11.57
C GLU A 85 25.81 19.02 13.03
N SER A 86 26.78 19.51 13.79
CA SER A 86 26.90 19.25 15.23
C SER A 86 25.65 19.69 15.99
N LEU A 87 25.10 20.88 15.70
CA LEU A 87 23.84 21.37 16.28
C LEU A 87 22.65 20.47 15.91
N ASN A 88 22.55 20.05 14.65
CA ASN A 88 21.49 19.14 14.18
C ASN A 88 21.59 17.75 14.82
N GLN A 89 22.79 17.27 15.14
CA GLN A 89 22.98 16.00 15.84
C GLN A 89 22.51 16.08 17.30
N VAL A 90 22.68 17.23 17.96
CA VAL A 90 22.19 17.48 19.33
C VAL A 90 20.66 17.66 19.34
N ARG A 91 20.09 18.40 18.37
CA ARG A 91 18.64 18.61 18.24
C ARG A 91 18.16 18.54 16.79
N ALA A 92 17.76 17.35 16.36
CA ALA A 92 17.33 17.08 14.98
C ALA A 92 16.04 17.81 14.54
N GLN A 93 15.17 18.16 15.49
CA GLN A 93 13.90 18.82 15.16
C GLN A 93 13.96 20.33 15.24
N ARG A 94 14.80 20.92 16.09
CA ARG A 94 14.92 22.38 16.30
C ARG A 94 16.35 22.67 16.75
N PRO A 95 17.28 22.94 15.82
CA PRO A 95 18.68 23.09 16.17
C PRO A 95 18.94 24.32 17.06
N VAL A 96 18.12 25.37 16.93
CA VAL A 96 18.30 26.66 17.64
C VAL A 96 16.93 27.27 17.97
N ASP A 97 16.79 27.87 19.15
CA ASP A 97 15.56 28.56 19.59
C ASP A 97 15.58 30.06 19.25
N GLY A 98 16.76 30.67 19.10
CA GLY A 98 16.92 31.99 18.52
C GLY A 98 18.37 32.48 18.43
N ILE A 99 18.56 33.67 17.90
CA ILE A 99 19.87 34.27 17.63
C ILE A 99 19.93 35.66 18.25
N VAL A 100 20.99 35.93 19.00
CA VAL A 100 21.30 37.27 19.51
C VAL A 100 22.46 37.82 18.69
N GLN A 101 22.21 38.90 17.96
CA GLN A 101 23.20 39.53 17.11
C GLN A 101 23.70 40.82 17.78
N VAL A 102 24.98 40.82 18.12
CA VAL A 102 25.65 41.89 18.84
C VAL A 102 26.31 42.87 17.86
N MET A 103 26.04 44.16 18.05
CA MET A 103 26.51 45.26 17.21
C MET A 103 26.92 46.46 18.07
N ASP A 104 27.75 47.34 17.51
CA ASP A 104 28.05 48.64 18.13
C ASP A 104 27.12 49.72 17.57
N CYS A 105 26.53 50.51 18.46
CA CYS A 105 25.75 51.71 18.14
C CYS A 105 26.56 52.78 17.38
N ALA A 106 27.89 52.83 17.56
CA ALA A 106 28.74 53.83 16.89
C ALA A 106 29.03 53.48 15.43
N MET A 107 29.09 52.17 15.11
CA MET A 107 29.46 51.64 13.80
C MET A 107 28.35 50.75 13.24
N LEU A 108 27.22 51.38 12.89
CA LEU A 108 26.12 50.66 12.23
C LEU A 108 26.53 50.28 10.79
N PRO A 109 26.09 49.10 10.31
CA PRO A 109 26.45 48.62 8.97
C PRO A 109 25.92 49.57 7.89
N ASP A 110 26.75 49.80 6.87
CA ASP A 110 26.33 50.45 5.64
C ASP A 110 25.44 49.53 4.79
N ALA A 111 24.92 50.03 3.67
CA ALA A 111 24.01 49.26 2.83
C ALA A 111 24.62 47.95 2.29
N ALA A 112 25.94 47.95 1.98
CA ALA A 112 26.65 46.78 1.46
C ALA A 112 26.90 45.73 2.55
N ALA A 113 27.30 46.16 3.76
CA ALA A 113 27.42 45.27 4.91
C ALA A 113 26.05 44.70 5.30
N LEU A 114 24.98 45.49 5.21
CA LEU A 114 23.63 45.04 5.52
C LEU A 114 23.12 43.98 4.54
N ASP A 115 23.34 44.16 3.22
CA ASP A 115 23.02 43.11 2.22
C ASP A 115 23.81 41.82 2.50
N THR A 116 25.09 41.96 2.89
CA THR A 116 25.92 40.81 3.28
C THR A 116 25.36 40.07 4.50
N LEU A 117 24.95 40.81 5.54
CA LEU A 117 24.28 40.23 6.72
C LEU A 117 22.98 39.51 6.36
N VAL A 118 22.18 40.09 5.45
CA VAL A 118 20.94 39.47 4.98
C VAL A 118 21.22 38.16 4.25
N ARG A 119 22.17 38.17 3.32
CA ARG A 119 22.56 36.96 2.56
C ARG A 119 23.17 35.89 3.44
N CYS A 120 24.06 36.23 4.38
CA CYS A 120 24.67 35.25 5.28
C CYS A 120 23.62 34.63 6.22
N ARG A 121 22.65 35.41 6.71
CA ARG A 121 21.54 34.88 7.51
C ARG A 121 20.65 33.94 6.70
N GLN A 122 20.31 34.30 5.46
CA GLN A 122 19.55 33.44 4.55
C GLN A 122 20.24 32.09 4.32
N LYS A 123 21.55 32.12 4.06
CA LYS A 123 22.35 30.90 3.92
C LYS A 123 22.43 30.11 5.24
N GLY A 124 22.54 30.78 6.37
CA GLY A 124 22.53 30.12 7.68
C GLY A 124 21.18 29.44 7.97
N ASP A 125 20.09 30.10 7.64
CA ASP A 125 18.73 29.58 7.83
C ASP A 125 18.42 28.40 6.90
N SER A 126 18.93 28.44 5.66
CA SER A 126 18.81 27.31 4.72
C SER A 126 19.62 26.10 5.19
N LEU A 127 20.82 26.30 5.74
CA LEU A 127 21.64 25.23 6.33
C LEU A 127 21.00 24.65 7.60
N LEU A 128 20.40 25.49 8.45
CA LEU A 128 19.67 25.05 9.63
C LEU A 128 18.34 24.36 9.26
N GLY A 129 17.72 24.71 8.13
CA GLY A 129 16.36 24.28 7.75
C GLY A 129 15.25 24.96 8.56
N TRP A 130 15.60 25.95 9.37
CA TRP A 130 14.72 26.70 10.27
C TRP A 130 15.06 28.18 10.24
N GLN A 131 14.03 29.02 10.25
CA GLN A 131 14.12 30.46 10.41
C GLN A 131 13.99 30.81 11.88
N ALA A 132 15.12 31.11 12.53
CA ALA A 132 15.18 31.45 13.95
C ALA A 132 14.77 32.91 14.20
N PRO A 133 14.14 33.23 15.34
CA PRO A 133 13.95 34.62 15.76
C PRO A 133 15.31 35.27 16.06
N VAL A 134 15.43 36.55 15.72
CA VAL A 134 16.67 37.33 15.92
C VAL A 134 16.40 38.50 16.85
N TRP A 135 17.22 38.65 17.89
CA TRP A 135 17.27 39.85 18.72
C TRP A 135 18.55 40.62 18.40
N LEU A 136 18.42 41.92 18.13
CA LEU A 136 19.56 42.80 17.95
C LEU A 136 19.99 43.33 19.32
N TRP A 137 21.26 43.21 19.63
CA TRP A 137 21.85 43.68 20.87
C TRP A 137 22.89 44.74 20.56
N PHE A 138 22.67 45.96 21.01
CA PHE A 138 23.59 47.06 20.77
C PHE A 138 24.39 47.43 22.01
N ILE A 139 25.69 47.58 21.83
CA ILE A 139 26.63 48.08 22.84
C ILE A 139 27.14 49.44 22.39
N ARG A 140 27.73 50.19 23.31
CA ARG A 140 28.58 51.32 22.99
C ARG A 140 29.74 51.39 23.96
N GLU A 141 30.95 51.42 23.42
CA GLU A 141 32.19 51.32 24.21
C GLU A 141 32.43 52.62 24.98
N GLU A 142 32.67 53.73 24.29
CA GLU A 142 33.21 54.96 24.88
C GLU A 142 32.26 55.74 25.83
N ALA A 143 30.98 55.36 25.90
CA ALA A 143 29.96 56.16 26.59
C ALA A 143 29.44 55.54 27.89
N TRP A 144 29.58 54.22 28.05
CA TRP A 144 28.86 53.46 29.10
C TRP A 144 29.79 52.57 29.94
N ASP A 145 31.10 52.80 29.89
CA ASP A 145 32.13 51.95 30.53
C ASP A 145 32.07 51.88 32.07
N ARG A 146 31.33 52.77 32.74
CA ARG A 146 31.34 52.92 34.22
C ARG A 146 30.12 52.36 34.93
N GLU A 147 29.19 51.73 34.22
CA GLU A 147 27.92 51.21 34.77
C GLU A 147 27.80 49.71 34.52
N GLY A 148 28.27 48.90 35.46
CA GLY A 148 28.34 47.44 35.31
C GLY A 148 27.32 46.63 36.10
N GLU A 149 26.68 47.21 37.13
CA GLU A 149 25.95 46.41 38.13
C GLU A 149 24.53 46.94 38.40
N GLY A 150 23.54 46.04 38.33
CA GLY A 150 22.16 46.30 38.79
C GLY A 150 21.23 47.01 37.80
N VAL A 151 21.66 47.25 36.56
CA VAL A 151 20.86 48.02 35.57
C VAL A 151 19.78 47.14 34.92
N PRO A 152 18.49 47.53 34.93
CA PRO A 152 17.40 46.74 34.37
C PRO A 152 17.46 46.66 32.84
N ALA A 153 16.89 45.58 32.29
CA ALA A 153 16.76 45.36 30.84
C ALA A 153 16.20 46.58 30.11
N THR A 154 17.03 47.12 29.22
CA THR A 154 16.74 48.32 28.45
C THR A 154 16.63 47.93 26.99
N GLY A 155 15.39 47.83 26.52
CA GLY A 155 15.11 47.43 25.15
C GLY A 155 13.63 47.35 24.88
N THR A 156 13.32 47.03 23.62
CA THR A 156 11.95 46.83 23.18
C THR A 156 11.83 45.51 22.43
N LEU A 157 10.81 44.73 22.78
CA LEU A 157 10.43 43.51 22.09
C LEU A 157 9.29 43.83 21.12
N PHE A 158 9.37 43.28 19.92
CA PHE A 158 8.38 43.45 18.86
C PHE A 158 7.41 42.28 18.86
N GLY A 159 6.12 42.49 18.55
CA GLY A 159 5.12 41.43 18.41
C GLY A 159 5.47 40.34 17.37
N PRO A 160 4.81 39.17 17.39
CA PRO A 160 5.07 38.12 16.40
C PRO A 160 4.71 38.63 15.00
N ASN A 161 5.69 38.60 14.08
CA ASN A 161 5.56 39.17 12.72
C ASN A 161 5.21 40.68 12.73
N ALA A 162 5.81 41.45 13.65
CA ALA A 162 5.66 42.91 13.67
C ALA A 162 6.04 43.54 12.31
N ALA A 163 5.27 44.55 11.90
CA ALA A 163 5.62 45.38 10.74
C ALA A 163 6.82 46.30 11.09
N PRO A 164 7.64 46.71 10.10
CA PRO A 164 8.78 47.60 10.33
C PRO A 164 8.35 48.93 10.98
N GLU A 165 7.20 49.48 10.60
CA GLU A 165 6.63 50.70 11.19
C GLU A 165 6.37 50.56 12.70
N ALA A 166 5.79 49.43 13.12
CA ALA A 166 5.54 49.14 14.53
C ALA A 166 6.85 48.95 15.32
N ALA A 167 7.90 48.44 14.68
CA ALA A 167 9.23 48.34 15.29
C ALA A 167 9.85 49.73 15.52
N VAL A 168 9.72 50.64 14.55
CA VAL A 168 10.20 52.03 14.67
C VAL A 168 9.41 52.82 15.72
N GLU A 169 8.09 52.63 15.79
CA GLU A 169 7.25 53.21 16.84
C GLU A 169 7.65 52.69 18.23
N SER A 170 7.97 51.41 18.33
CA SER A 170 8.46 50.79 19.57
C SER A 170 9.78 51.41 20.06
N LEU A 171 10.69 51.80 19.15
CA LEU A 171 11.89 52.57 19.51
C LEU A 171 11.54 53.97 20.05
N ALA A 172 10.54 54.64 19.48
CA ALA A 172 10.08 55.94 19.99
C ALA A 172 9.48 55.81 21.39
N MET A 173 8.67 54.77 21.64
CA MET A 173 8.14 54.45 22.96
C MET A 173 9.25 54.11 23.97
N LEU A 174 10.27 53.37 23.53
CA LEU A 174 11.44 53.04 24.34
C LEU A 174 12.17 54.30 24.82
N SER A 175 12.37 55.29 23.94
CA SER A 175 12.98 56.58 24.34
C SER A 175 12.20 57.26 25.47
N SER A 176 10.86 57.27 25.40
CA SER A 176 10.01 57.85 26.44
C SER A 176 10.06 57.08 27.76
N ARG A 177 10.11 55.74 27.69
CA ARG A 177 10.27 54.88 28.87
C ARG A 177 11.63 55.09 29.52
N LEU A 178 12.70 55.15 28.73
CA LEU A 178 14.05 55.38 29.22
C LEU A 178 14.19 56.73 29.91
N ARG A 179 13.57 57.78 29.37
CA ARG A 179 13.54 59.08 30.04
C ARG A 179 12.85 59.02 31.41
N ARG A 180 11.72 58.32 31.50
CA ARG A 180 10.97 58.19 32.77
C ARG A 180 11.73 57.35 33.81
N ALA A 181 12.41 56.28 33.37
CA ALA A 181 13.19 55.41 34.25
C ALA A 181 14.56 56.00 34.62
N GLY A 182 15.20 56.71 33.70
CA GLY A 182 16.53 57.30 33.88
C GLY A 182 16.55 58.57 34.72
N MET A 183 15.47 59.36 34.75
CA MET A 183 15.42 60.60 35.54
C MET A 183 15.57 60.34 37.06
N PRO A 184 14.86 59.38 37.67
CA PRO A 184 15.10 59.00 39.07
C PRO A 184 16.50 58.40 39.32
N ALA A 185 17.03 57.62 38.36
CA ALA A 185 18.36 57.01 38.49
C ALA A 185 19.46 58.07 38.54
N LEU A 186 19.39 59.08 37.66
CA LEU A 186 20.31 60.21 37.64
C LEU A 186 20.26 61.04 38.94
N LEU A 187 19.06 61.24 39.49
CA LEU A 187 18.87 62.00 40.73
C LEU A 187 19.45 61.28 41.95
N ASN A 188 19.50 59.95 41.92
CA ASN A 188 20.08 59.14 42.99
C ASN A 188 21.61 59.04 42.89
N ASP A 189 22.13 58.88 41.67
CA ASP A 189 23.57 58.88 41.42
C ASP A 189 23.84 59.52 40.05
N THR A 190 24.60 60.60 40.06
CA THR A 190 24.94 61.39 38.86
C THR A 190 25.81 60.60 37.87
N ARG A 191 26.36 59.45 38.29
CA ARG A 191 27.09 58.51 37.43
C ARG A 191 26.18 57.60 36.61
N HIS A 192 24.88 57.54 36.92
CA HIS A 192 23.88 56.70 36.25
C HIS A 192 23.09 57.47 35.18
N ASP A 193 23.77 58.06 34.20
CA ASP A 193 23.16 58.94 33.21
C ASP A 193 22.90 58.29 31.84
N TRP A 194 23.35 57.04 31.65
CA TRP A 194 23.31 56.39 30.34
C TRP A 194 21.92 56.22 29.74
N MET A 195 20.89 55.95 30.56
CA MET A 195 19.52 55.77 30.09
C MET A 195 18.98 57.07 29.47
N LEU A 196 19.37 58.21 30.03
CA LEU A 196 19.00 59.52 29.53
C LEU A 196 19.81 59.87 28.28
N GLN A 197 21.12 59.57 28.26
CA GLN A 197 21.94 59.73 27.06
C GLN A 197 21.43 58.86 25.90
N LEU A 198 21.05 57.62 26.17
CA LEU A 198 20.45 56.70 25.18
C LEU A 198 19.08 57.20 24.74
N SER A 199 18.24 57.67 25.66
CA SER A 199 16.94 58.28 25.32
C SER A 199 17.09 59.49 24.40
N ASP A 200 18.09 60.36 24.62
CA ASP A 200 18.32 61.55 23.81
C ASP A 200 18.76 61.15 22.39
N ARG A 201 19.69 60.21 22.28
CA ARG A 201 20.16 59.66 21.00
C ARG A 201 19.06 58.94 20.22
N LEU A 202 18.23 58.15 20.90
CA LEU A 202 17.05 57.49 20.32
C LEU A 202 15.94 58.48 19.92
N ARG A 203 16.07 59.77 20.23
CA ARG A 203 15.23 60.84 19.68
C ARG A 203 15.88 61.53 18.49
N GLY A 204 17.21 61.59 18.46
CA GLY A 204 18.02 62.19 17.41
C GLY A 204 18.50 61.21 16.33
N CYS A 205 19.80 61.25 16.02
CA CYS A 205 20.40 60.56 14.87
C CYS A 205 20.28 59.02 14.92
N LEU A 206 20.42 58.41 16.10
CA LEU A 206 20.40 56.96 16.27
C LEU A 206 19.04 56.37 15.89
N LYS A 207 17.94 57.10 16.14
CA LYS A 207 16.59 56.68 15.72
C LYS A 207 16.51 56.48 14.22
N ASN A 208 17.02 57.44 13.46
CA ASN A 208 16.92 57.42 12.00
C ASN A 208 17.79 56.29 11.41
N GLN A 209 18.99 56.09 11.97
CA GLN A 209 19.86 55.00 11.55
C GLN A 209 19.27 53.62 11.89
N LEU A 210 18.73 53.44 13.10
CA LEU A 210 18.07 52.19 13.49
C LEU A 210 16.76 51.96 12.73
N ALA A 211 16.00 53.01 12.42
CA ALA A 211 14.78 52.88 11.62
C ALA A 211 15.10 52.36 10.22
N LEU A 212 16.17 52.87 9.59
CA LEU A 212 16.63 52.39 8.29
C LEU A 212 17.11 50.93 8.37
N LEU A 213 17.90 50.59 9.39
CA LEU A 213 18.40 49.23 9.62
C LEU A 213 17.27 48.23 9.85
N LEU A 214 16.34 48.53 10.76
CA LEU A 214 15.20 47.65 11.06
C LEU A 214 14.30 47.46 9.83
N THR A 215 14.00 48.55 9.12
CA THR A 215 13.17 48.49 7.91
C THR A 215 13.83 47.61 6.85
N SER A 216 15.14 47.76 6.64
CA SER A 216 15.86 46.97 5.65
C SER A 216 16.10 45.51 6.06
N LEU A 217 16.18 45.18 7.36
CA LEU A 217 16.25 43.79 7.82
C LEU A 217 14.90 43.09 7.78
N MET A 218 13.80 43.82 8.04
CA MET A 218 12.45 43.27 8.09
C MET A 218 11.76 43.28 6.72
N SER A 219 12.31 43.97 5.73
CA SER A 219 11.79 44.07 4.37
C SER A 219 12.69 43.33 3.38
N GLY A 220 12.11 42.66 2.38
CA GLY A 220 12.86 41.97 1.32
C GLY A 220 12.41 40.53 1.05
N PRO A 221 13.08 39.81 0.13
CA PRO A 221 12.68 38.48 -0.31
C PRO A 221 12.84 37.39 0.77
N ALA A 222 13.74 37.58 1.73
CA ALA A 222 13.79 36.76 2.93
C ALA A 222 14.18 37.65 4.14
N PRO A 223 13.16 38.19 4.85
CA PRO A 223 13.38 39.11 5.94
C PRO A 223 13.85 38.40 7.21
N TYR A 224 14.57 39.12 8.06
CA TYR A 224 14.86 38.68 9.41
C TYR A 224 13.54 38.56 10.20
N ARG A 225 13.43 37.52 11.01
CA ARG A 225 12.39 37.46 12.04
C ARG A 225 12.86 38.22 13.28
N LEU A 226 12.97 39.54 13.15
CA LEU A 226 13.36 40.42 14.25
C LEU A 226 12.29 40.36 15.35
N ARG A 227 12.73 40.07 16.57
CA ARG A 227 11.87 39.96 17.76
C ARG A 227 12.12 41.05 18.77
N GLY A 228 13.23 41.77 18.70
CA GLY A 228 13.45 42.94 19.52
C GLY A 228 14.83 43.55 19.35
N VAL A 229 14.98 44.70 20.00
CA VAL A 229 16.24 45.44 20.10
C VAL A 229 16.55 45.68 21.57
N MET A 230 17.73 45.27 22.00
CA MET A 230 18.26 45.45 23.35
C MET A 230 19.47 46.38 23.32
N PHE A 231 19.64 47.15 24.39
CA PHE A 231 20.80 48.00 24.62
C PHE A 231 21.37 47.69 25.99
N SER A 232 22.69 47.59 26.08
CA SER A 232 23.36 47.46 27.38
C SER A 232 24.68 48.22 27.42
N PRO A 233 25.10 48.66 28.62
CA PRO A 233 26.50 48.99 28.87
C PRO A 233 27.39 47.75 28.70
N ALA A 234 28.71 47.97 28.61
CA ALA A 234 29.68 46.88 28.62
C ALA A 234 29.71 46.23 30.01
N LEU A 235 29.47 44.91 30.07
CA LEU A 235 29.51 44.16 31.31
C LEU A 235 30.96 43.86 31.71
N SER A 236 31.27 44.08 32.98
CA SER A 236 32.57 43.72 33.53
C SER A 236 32.64 42.22 33.81
N ALA A 237 33.77 41.60 33.47
CA ALA A 237 33.97 40.17 33.58
C ALA A 237 34.06 39.71 35.05
N ILE A 238 32.95 39.20 35.60
CA ILE A 238 32.91 38.56 36.92
C ILE A 238 32.24 37.18 36.77
N SER A 239 32.86 36.26 36.04
CA SER A 239 32.52 34.84 36.18
C SER A 239 33.77 34.06 36.53
N MET A 240 33.77 33.46 37.73
CA MET A 240 34.88 32.64 38.24
C MET A 240 34.69 31.14 37.94
N LEU A 241 33.52 30.75 37.43
CA LEU A 241 33.16 29.36 37.13
C LEU A 241 33.13 29.14 35.60
N PRO A 242 33.85 28.13 35.08
CA PRO A 242 33.85 27.84 33.65
C PRO A 242 32.46 27.37 33.20
N HIS A 243 31.97 27.89 32.07
CA HIS A 243 30.67 27.56 31.46
C HIS A 243 29.42 27.97 32.24
N ALA A 244 29.58 28.66 33.37
CA ALA A 244 28.46 29.21 34.12
C ALA A 244 28.35 30.71 33.87
N ARG A 245 27.12 31.17 33.68
CA ARG A 245 26.81 32.58 33.49
C ARG A 245 26.00 33.12 34.66
N LEU A 246 26.37 34.31 35.15
CA LEU A 246 25.47 35.13 35.96
C LEU A 246 24.48 35.80 35.01
N SER A 247 23.17 35.54 35.11
CA SER A 247 22.15 36.21 34.28
C SER A 247 21.94 37.64 34.79
N PRO A 248 22.50 38.66 34.10
CA PRO A 248 22.33 40.05 34.51
C PRO A 248 20.88 40.46 34.25
N ALA A 249 20.35 41.41 35.03
CA ALA A 249 18.98 41.92 34.84
C ALA A 249 18.70 42.39 33.40
N ALA A 250 19.74 42.76 32.64
CA ALA A 250 19.64 43.10 31.22
C ALA A 250 19.10 41.98 30.33
N TRP A 251 19.34 40.72 30.68
CA TRP A 251 19.00 39.55 29.87
C TRP A 251 17.63 38.96 30.18
N GLN A 252 17.05 39.23 31.36
CA GLN A 252 15.76 38.67 31.80
C GLN A 252 14.64 38.88 30.78
N ALA A 253 14.51 40.09 30.22
CA ALA A 253 13.46 40.38 29.24
C ALA A 253 13.60 39.54 27.95
N LEU A 254 14.82 39.25 27.52
CA LEU A 254 15.09 38.41 26.35
C LEU A 254 14.88 36.93 26.69
N GLU A 255 15.34 36.48 27.86
CA GLU A 255 15.18 35.12 28.35
C GLU A 255 13.68 34.75 28.47
N ASP A 256 12.86 35.64 29.05
CA ASP A 256 11.41 35.46 29.16
C ASP A 256 10.70 35.46 27.80
N ASP A 257 11.13 36.31 26.87
CA ASP A 257 10.56 36.37 25.53
C ASP A 257 10.91 35.14 24.70
N CYS A 258 12.15 34.66 24.84
CA CYS A 258 12.61 33.42 24.24
C CYS A 258 11.67 32.28 24.64
N LEU A 259 11.11 32.28 25.86
CA LEU A 259 10.17 31.25 26.31
C LEU A 259 8.93 31.08 25.40
N HIS A 260 8.48 32.17 24.79
CA HIS A 260 7.21 32.25 24.08
C HIS A 260 7.37 32.14 22.56
N VAL A 261 8.59 32.33 22.04
CA VAL A 261 8.86 32.39 20.60
C VAL A 261 9.55 31.11 20.12
N HIS A 262 9.21 30.69 18.90
CA HIS A 262 9.73 29.47 18.31
C HIS A 262 10.25 29.70 16.89
N ALA A 263 11.35 29.04 16.56
CA ALA A 263 11.87 28.96 15.20
C ALA A 263 10.83 28.33 14.25
N ARG A 264 10.76 28.84 13.02
CA ARG A 264 9.80 28.39 12.00
C ARG A 264 10.50 27.47 11.00
N LYS A 265 9.97 26.28 10.75
CA LYS A 265 10.55 25.37 9.75
C LYS A 265 10.49 26.01 8.37
N ILE A 266 11.61 26.02 7.66
CA ILE A 266 11.69 26.43 6.26
C ILE A 266 11.41 25.18 5.41
N GLY A 267 10.39 25.23 4.55
CA GLY A 267 10.01 24.13 3.66
C GLY A 267 8.87 23.22 4.14
N PHE A 268 8.79 22.02 3.56
CA PHE A 268 7.61 21.16 3.62
C PHE A 268 7.45 20.41 4.95
N SER A 269 6.24 20.44 5.51
CA SER A 269 5.89 19.72 6.73
C SER A 269 5.30 18.33 6.40
N TRP A 270 6.18 17.33 6.21
CA TRP A 270 5.81 15.91 6.10
C TRP A 270 4.70 15.43 7.06
N PRO A 271 4.68 15.78 8.36
CA PRO A 271 3.61 15.32 9.26
C PRO A 271 2.23 15.93 8.95
N ARG A 272 2.12 17.06 8.24
CA ARG A 272 0.81 17.56 7.78
C ARG A 272 0.29 16.74 6.61
N VAL A 273 1.18 16.38 5.69
CA VAL A 273 0.82 15.58 4.50
C VAL A 273 0.47 14.16 4.88
N LEU A 274 1.22 13.54 5.80
CA LEU A 274 0.87 12.23 6.33
C LEU A 274 -0.53 12.23 6.98
N ARG A 275 -0.86 13.28 7.76
CA ARG A 275 -2.19 13.42 8.37
C ARG A 275 -3.30 13.56 7.32
N LEU A 276 -3.09 14.38 6.29
CA LEU A 276 -4.05 14.54 5.20
C LEU A 276 -4.21 13.25 4.39
N MET A 277 -3.12 12.53 4.12
CA MET A 277 -3.15 11.24 3.45
C MET A 277 -3.94 10.20 4.26
N LEU A 278 -3.70 10.13 5.57
CA LEU A 278 -4.45 9.24 6.47
C LEU A 278 -5.95 9.57 6.48
N LEU A 279 -6.32 10.86 6.55
CA LEU A 279 -7.72 11.28 6.47
C LEU A 279 -8.36 10.90 5.12
N ALA A 280 -7.65 11.08 4.01
CA ALA A 280 -8.12 10.68 2.69
C ALA A 280 -8.35 9.17 2.59
N ILE A 281 -7.44 8.35 3.16
CA ILE A 281 -7.58 6.90 3.22
C ILE A 281 -8.83 6.51 4.01
N VAL A 282 -9.08 7.13 5.17
CA VAL A 282 -10.27 6.85 5.99
C VAL A 282 -11.56 7.16 5.23
N VAL A 283 -11.63 8.31 4.55
CA VAL A 283 -12.80 8.70 3.74
C VAL A 283 -13.01 7.73 2.57
N LEU A 284 -11.93 7.33 1.88
CA LEU A 284 -11.99 6.38 0.77
C LEU A 284 -12.49 5.00 1.24
N TRP A 285 -12.01 4.51 2.39
CA TRP A 285 -12.50 3.26 2.99
C TRP A 285 -13.97 3.37 3.39
N GLY A 286 -14.39 4.47 4.01
CA GLY A 286 -15.80 4.71 4.35
C GLY A 286 -16.72 4.67 3.12
N ALA A 287 -16.35 5.37 2.05
CA ALA A 287 -17.11 5.35 0.79
C ALA A 287 -17.17 3.94 0.17
N GLY A 288 -16.05 3.21 0.19
CA GLY A 288 -15.98 1.82 -0.28
C GLY A 288 -16.88 0.86 0.49
N THR A 289 -16.90 0.97 1.83
CA THR A 289 -17.78 0.13 2.68
C THR A 289 -19.26 0.40 2.41
N LEU A 290 -19.67 1.67 2.24
CA LEU A 290 -21.05 2.03 1.90
C LEU A 290 -21.47 1.47 0.54
N LEU A 291 -20.61 1.59 -0.47
CA LEU A 291 -20.87 1.00 -1.79
C LEU A 291 -21.02 -0.52 -1.70
N SER A 292 -20.12 -1.18 -0.97
CA SER A 292 -20.17 -2.63 -0.75
C SER A 292 -21.44 -3.06 -0.03
N LEU A 293 -21.90 -2.29 0.97
CA LEU A 293 -23.13 -2.56 1.70
C LEU A 293 -24.35 -2.55 0.76
N VAL A 294 -24.49 -1.49 -0.05
CA VAL A 294 -25.63 -1.34 -0.97
C VAL A 294 -25.65 -2.45 -1.99
N VAL A 295 -24.50 -2.75 -2.61
CA VAL A 295 -24.40 -3.78 -3.64
C VAL A 295 -24.66 -5.18 -3.06
N ASN A 296 -24.04 -5.53 -1.93
CA ASN A 296 -24.22 -6.85 -1.33
C ASN A 296 -25.66 -7.04 -0.83
N ARG A 297 -26.27 -6.00 -0.26
CA ARG A 297 -27.67 -6.05 0.16
C ARG A 297 -28.62 -6.29 -1.02
N ALA A 298 -28.41 -5.57 -2.14
CA ALA A 298 -29.20 -5.78 -3.34
C ALA A 298 -29.05 -7.21 -3.90
N GLN A 299 -27.82 -7.75 -3.89
CA GLN A 299 -27.55 -9.12 -4.35
C GLN A 299 -28.21 -10.17 -3.46
N ILE A 300 -28.20 -9.99 -2.13
CA ILE A 300 -28.89 -10.90 -1.20
C ILE A 300 -30.40 -10.90 -1.47
N TYR A 301 -31.03 -9.74 -1.62
CA TYR A 301 -32.47 -9.68 -1.92
C TYR A 301 -32.80 -10.35 -3.27
N GLN A 302 -32.00 -10.10 -4.30
CA GLN A 302 -32.20 -10.73 -5.61
C GLN A 302 -32.03 -12.26 -5.52
N ALA A 303 -31.05 -12.74 -4.76
CA ALA A 303 -30.82 -14.16 -4.52
C ALA A 303 -31.99 -14.81 -3.77
N GLN A 304 -32.50 -14.17 -2.72
CA GLN A 304 -33.65 -14.63 -1.96
C GLN A 304 -34.92 -14.73 -2.82
N GLU A 305 -35.19 -13.71 -3.65
CA GLU A 305 -36.35 -13.72 -4.53
C GLU A 305 -36.24 -14.82 -5.59
N THR A 306 -35.06 -14.97 -6.21
CA THR A 306 -34.80 -16.05 -7.17
C THR A 306 -35.00 -17.43 -6.53
N ALA A 307 -34.52 -17.62 -5.29
CA ALA A 307 -34.69 -18.86 -4.55
C ALA A 307 -36.16 -19.13 -4.20
N ARG A 308 -36.91 -18.09 -3.80
CA ARG A 308 -38.34 -18.19 -3.48
C ARG A 308 -39.16 -18.61 -4.69
N VAL A 309 -38.92 -17.98 -5.83
CA VAL A 309 -39.60 -18.30 -7.10
C VAL A 309 -39.22 -19.69 -7.61
N ALA A 310 -37.98 -20.13 -7.42
CA ALA A 310 -37.56 -21.49 -7.77
C ALA A 310 -38.17 -22.56 -6.84
N ALA A 311 -38.40 -22.24 -5.56
CA ALA A 311 -39.04 -23.12 -4.58
C ALA A 311 -40.56 -23.24 -4.71
N ASP A 312 -41.21 -22.40 -5.53
CA ASP A 312 -42.66 -22.43 -5.71
C ASP A 312 -43.11 -23.69 -6.47
N THR A 313 -43.68 -24.64 -5.74
CA THR A 313 -44.17 -25.90 -6.29
C THR A 313 -45.50 -25.77 -7.03
N ARG A 314 -46.19 -24.62 -6.92
CA ARG A 314 -47.51 -24.40 -7.54
C ARG A 314 -47.41 -24.08 -9.03
N GLN A 315 -46.23 -23.70 -9.50
CA GLN A 315 -45.99 -23.36 -10.90
C GLN A 315 -45.96 -24.61 -11.80
N PRO A 316 -46.34 -24.47 -13.08
CA PRO A 316 -46.23 -25.56 -14.05
C PRO A 316 -44.77 -26.00 -14.24
N LEU A 317 -44.57 -27.27 -14.62
CA LEU A 317 -43.24 -27.89 -14.73
C LEU A 317 -42.25 -27.09 -15.61
N PRO A 318 -42.62 -26.56 -16.79
CA PRO A 318 -41.70 -25.76 -17.61
C PRO A 318 -41.18 -24.50 -16.91
N GLU A 319 -42.03 -23.82 -16.12
CA GLU A 319 -41.64 -22.64 -15.36
C GLU A 319 -40.72 -23.00 -14.21
N ARG A 320 -41.01 -24.10 -13.51
CA ARG A 320 -40.14 -24.62 -12.44
C ARG A 320 -38.75 -24.97 -12.95
N LEU A 321 -38.62 -25.57 -14.14
CA LEU A 321 -37.32 -25.86 -14.76
C LEU A 321 -36.57 -24.59 -15.17
N ARG A 322 -37.29 -23.60 -15.71
CA ARG A 322 -36.70 -22.29 -16.03
C ARG A 322 -36.19 -21.57 -14.77
N ASN A 323 -36.98 -21.55 -13.69
CA ASN A 323 -36.60 -20.90 -12.44
C ASN A 323 -35.42 -21.64 -11.78
N GLN A 324 -35.40 -22.97 -11.86
CA GLN A 324 -34.26 -23.78 -11.42
C GLN A 324 -32.99 -23.42 -12.19
N LEU A 325 -33.08 -23.20 -13.50
CA LEU A 325 -31.94 -22.77 -14.31
C LEU A 325 -31.44 -21.36 -13.91
N LEU A 326 -32.35 -20.43 -13.61
CA LEU A 326 -31.97 -19.10 -13.11
C LEU A 326 -31.26 -19.19 -11.75
N LEU A 327 -31.75 -20.04 -10.85
CA LEU A 327 -31.09 -20.31 -9.57
C LEU A 327 -29.68 -20.91 -9.77
N GLN A 328 -29.54 -21.87 -10.69
CA GLN A 328 -28.22 -22.43 -11.04
C GLN A 328 -27.26 -21.35 -11.55
N GLN A 329 -27.72 -20.45 -12.42
CA GLN A 329 -26.87 -19.35 -12.93
C GLN A 329 -26.44 -18.38 -11.83
N ALA A 330 -27.32 -18.09 -10.86
CA ALA A 330 -26.96 -17.28 -9.71
C ALA A 330 -25.91 -17.96 -8.84
N ILE A 331 -26.08 -19.25 -8.54
CA ILE A 331 -25.13 -20.07 -7.77
C ILE A 331 -23.79 -20.15 -8.50
N ALA A 332 -23.79 -20.46 -9.80
CA ALA A 332 -22.58 -20.55 -10.62
C ALA A 332 -21.78 -19.24 -10.60
N ARG A 333 -22.47 -18.09 -10.66
CA ARG A 333 -21.83 -16.77 -10.56
C ARG A 333 -21.18 -16.55 -9.19
N LEU A 334 -21.82 -16.98 -8.10
CA LEU A 334 -21.24 -16.87 -6.75
C LEU A 334 -20.03 -17.81 -6.57
N GLN A 335 -20.12 -19.04 -7.09
CA GLN A 335 -19.00 -20.00 -7.08
C GLN A 335 -17.80 -19.50 -7.90
N ASP A 336 -18.05 -18.88 -9.06
CA ASP A 336 -17.02 -18.24 -9.87
C ASP A 336 -16.33 -17.09 -9.10
N ARG A 337 -17.09 -16.23 -8.42
CA ARG A 337 -16.53 -15.16 -7.58
C ARG A 337 -15.76 -15.68 -6.37
N GLN A 338 -16.14 -16.82 -5.82
CA GLN A 338 -15.42 -17.42 -4.71
C GLN A 338 -14.07 -18.00 -5.15
N SER A 339 -13.99 -18.53 -6.37
CA SER A 339 -12.77 -19.15 -6.92
C SER A 339 -11.83 -18.15 -7.61
N HIS A 340 -12.34 -17.25 -8.44
CA HIS A 340 -11.57 -16.26 -9.19
C HIS A 340 -11.49 -14.88 -8.51
N GLY A 341 -12.25 -14.67 -7.44
CA GLY A 341 -12.25 -13.46 -6.63
C GLY A 341 -13.42 -12.52 -6.94
N ALA A 342 -14.02 -11.97 -5.88
CA ALA A 342 -15.15 -11.07 -6.00
C ALA A 342 -14.75 -9.70 -6.61
N PRO A 343 -15.68 -8.97 -7.25
CA PRO A 343 -15.43 -7.61 -7.70
C PRO A 343 -14.98 -6.68 -6.55
N TRP A 344 -14.11 -5.70 -6.83
CA TRP A 344 -13.56 -4.81 -5.80
C TRP A 344 -14.65 -4.06 -5.01
N TYR A 345 -15.77 -3.72 -5.65
CA TYR A 345 -16.87 -2.99 -5.04
C TYR A 345 -17.71 -3.83 -4.07
N THR A 346 -17.53 -5.16 -4.00
CA THR A 346 -18.17 -6.02 -2.99
C THR A 346 -17.23 -6.44 -1.86
N LYS A 347 -15.95 -6.06 -1.94
CA LYS A 347 -14.85 -6.58 -1.11
C LYS A 347 -14.52 -5.79 0.15
N PHE A 348 -15.06 -4.58 0.35
CA PHE A 348 -14.69 -3.69 1.48
C PHE A 348 -15.18 -4.22 2.84
N GLY A 349 -14.73 -5.42 3.26
CA GLY A 349 -15.07 -6.09 4.52
C GLY A 349 -16.46 -6.73 4.57
N LEU A 350 -17.31 -6.53 3.55
CA LEU A 350 -18.72 -6.90 3.60
C LEU A 350 -19.11 -7.98 2.57
N ASN A 351 -18.16 -8.73 2.00
CA ASN A 351 -18.49 -9.75 1.00
C ASN A 351 -19.38 -10.86 1.60
N GLN A 352 -20.52 -11.10 0.98
CA GLN A 352 -21.55 -12.06 1.42
C GLN A 352 -21.73 -13.21 0.41
N ASP A 353 -20.87 -13.32 -0.60
CA ASP A 353 -20.98 -14.33 -1.66
C ASP A 353 -21.00 -15.76 -1.08
N GLY A 354 -20.11 -16.06 -0.13
CA GLY A 354 -20.01 -17.38 0.52
C GLY A 354 -21.22 -17.72 1.39
N ASP A 355 -21.67 -16.79 2.22
CA ASP A 355 -22.84 -16.99 3.07
C ASP A 355 -24.12 -17.17 2.24
N THR A 356 -24.27 -16.36 1.18
CA THR A 356 -25.39 -16.47 0.24
C THR A 356 -25.34 -17.83 -0.48
N LEU A 357 -24.16 -18.27 -0.93
CA LEU A 357 -23.98 -19.58 -1.56
C LEU A 357 -24.42 -20.73 -0.64
N ASN A 358 -23.99 -20.69 0.63
CA ASN A 358 -24.34 -21.69 1.64
C ASN A 358 -25.85 -21.77 1.91
N LEU A 359 -26.57 -20.64 1.76
CA LEU A 359 -28.03 -20.61 1.89
C LEU A 359 -28.76 -21.12 0.63
N LEU A 360 -28.22 -20.86 -0.56
CA LEU A 360 -28.86 -21.24 -1.83
C LEU A 360 -28.66 -22.71 -2.20
N LEU A 361 -27.49 -23.30 -1.89
CA LEU A 361 -27.15 -24.67 -2.29
C LEU A 361 -28.14 -25.75 -1.78
N PRO A 362 -28.54 -25.76 -0.50
CA PRO A 362 -29.52 -26.74 0.00
C PRO A 362 -30.89 -26.61 -0.67
N LEU A 363 -31.34 -25.38 -0.97
CA LEU A 363 -32.60 -25.13 -1.67
C LEU A 363 -32.53 -25.64 -3.12
N TYR A 364 -31.43 -25.32 -3.81
CA TYR A 364 -31.15 -25.85 -5.12
C TYR A 364 -31.18 -27.39 -5.14
N ALA A 365 -30.49 -28.04 -4.19
CA ALA A 365 -30.39 -29.49 -4.11
C ALA A 365 -31.76 -30.16 -3.95
N ARG A 366 -32.60 -29.64 -3.04
CA ARG A 366 -33.97 -30.13 -2.82
C ARG A 366 -34.84 -30.03 -4.07
N ASN A 367 -34.78 -28.90 -4.77
CA ASN A 367 -35.55 -28.71 -5.99
C ASN A 367 -35.01 -29.59 -7.13
N ASN A 368 -33.69 -29.67 -7.28
CA ASN A 368 -33.03 -30.46 -8.32
C ASN A 368 -33.29 -31.95 -8.13
N GLN A 369 -33.37 -32.42 -6.89
CA GLN A 369 -33.68 -33.81 -6.58
C GLN A 369 -34.99 -34.24 -7.24
N ILE A 370 -36.07 -33.48 -7.00
CA ILE A 370 -37.41 -33.79 -7.53
C ILE A 370 -37.50 -33.49 -9.02
N LEU A 371 -36.95 -32.34 -9.45
CA LEU A 371 -37.11 -31.87 -10.82
C LEU A 371 -36.21 -32.62 -11.80
N MET A 372 -34.99 -33.02 -11.42
CA MET A 372 -34.00 -33.53 -12.36
C MET A 372 -33.44 -34.89 -11.95
N ARG A 373 -32.91 -35.03 -10.73
CA ARG A 373 -32.18 -36.22 -10.32
C ARG A 373 -33.04 -37.48 -10.35
N ASP A 374 -34.16 -37.45 -9.64
CA ASP A 374 -35.03 -38.61 -9.47
C ASP A 374 -35.73 -38.93 -10.79
N ALA A 375 -36.24 -37.92 -11.49
CA ALA A 375 -36.84 -38.09 -12.82
C ALA A 375 -35.87 -38.67 -13.87
N LEU A 376 -34.59 -38.25 -13.85
CA LEU A 376 -33.58 -38.85 -14.73
C LEU A 376 -33.23 -40.28 -14.28
N ALA A 377 -33.09 -40.52 -12.98
CA ALA A 377 -32.78 -41.85 -12.46
C ALA A 377 -33.87 -42.86 -12.84
N ASP A 378 -35.14 -42.47 -12.72
CA ASP A 378 -36.30 -43.29 -13.11
C ASP A 378 -36.31 -43.57 -14.62
N GLU A 379 -36.04 -42.56 -15.44
CA GLU A 379 -36.00 -42.74 -16.89
C GLU A 379 -34.84 -43.65 -17.33
N LEU A 380 -33.67 -43.50 -16.73
CA LEU A 380 -32.52 -44.39 -16.99
C LEU A 380 -32.82 -45.82 -16.51
N HIS A 381 -33.39 -45.98 -15.31
CA HIS A 381 -33.77 -47.27 -14.76
C HIS A 381 -34.80 -47.98 -15.66
N ARG A 382 -35.80 -47.24 -16.16
CA ARG A 382 -36.80 -47.74 -17.11
C ARG A 382 -36.16 -48.24 -18.41
N GLN A 383 -35.30 -47.43 -19.04
CA GLN A 383 -34.63 -47.82 -20.29
C GLN A 383 -33.68 -49.02 -20.10
N LEU A 384 -32.97 -49.09 -18.97
CA LEU A 384 -32.12 -50.22 -18.62
C LEU A 384 -32.95 -51.50 -18.43
N THR A 385 -34.09 -51.42 -17.75
CA THR A 385 -35.01 -52.55 -17.57
C THR A 385 -35.58 -53.05 -18.91
N THR A 386 -35.95 -52.13 -19.81
CA THR A 386 -36.38 -52.47 -21.18
C THR A 386 -35.29 -53.22 -21.95
N PHE A 387 -34.01 -52.85 -21.79
CA PHE A 387 -32.90 -53.56 -22.43
C PHE A 387 -32.72 -55.00 -21.88
N VAL A 388 -32.89 -55.19 -20.56
CA VAL A 388 -32.83 -56.51 -19.93
C VAL A 388 -33.91 -57.44 -20.48
N GLN A 389 -35.11 -56.91 -20.78
CA GLN A 389 -36.23 -57.66 -21.32
C GLN A 389 -36.08 -58.10 -22.79
N LEU A 390 -35.10 -57.56 -23.53
CA LEU A 390 -34.89 -58.00 -24.92
C LEU A 390 -34.54 -59.51 -24.99
N PRO A 391 -34.83 -60.21 -26.10
CA PRO A 391 -34.43 -61.60 -26.24
C PRO A 391 -32.90 -61.77 -26.34
N PRO A 392 -32.29 -62.79 -25.70
CA PRO A 392 -30.87 -63.13 -25.88
C PRO A 392 -30.55 -63.38 -27.35
N GLY A 393 -29.44 -62.80 -27.85
CA GLY A 393 -28.99 -62.99 -29.24
C GLY A 393 -29.78 -62.23 -30.32
N SER A 394 -30.78 -61.42 -29.97
CA SER A 394 -31.53 -60.63 -30.96
C SER A 394 -30.73 -59.47 -31.54
N ASP A 395 -30.95 -59.14 -32.82
CA ASP A 395 -30.33 -57.99 -33.48
C ASP A 395 -30.65 -56.66 -32.78
N ALA A 396 -31.88 -56.54 -32.26
CA ALA A 396 -32.30 -55.39 -31.46
C ALA A 396 -31.43 -55.19 -30.21
N ARG A 397 -31.05 -56.28 -29.53
CA ARG A 397 -30.13 -56.25 -28.38
C ARG A 397 -28.72 -55.88 -28.81
N SER A 398 -28.21 -56.44 -29.91
CA SER A 398 -26.91 -56.09 -30.49
C SER A 398 -26.84 -54.59 -30.82
N ALA A 399 -27.83 -54.05 -31.52
CA ALA A 399 -27.91 -52.64 -31.91
C ALA A 399 -28.02 -51.70 -30.68
N ALA A 400 -28.75 -52.10 -29.65
CA ALA A 400 -28.96 -51.29 -28.44
C ALA A 400 -27.76 -51.28 -27.47
N THR A 401 -26.74 -52.13 -27.68
CA THR A 401 -25.63 -52.35 -26.73
C THR A 401 -24.85 -51.07 -26.44
N GLN A 402 -24.44 -50.33 -27.48
CA GLN A 402 -23.64 -49.10 -27.31
C GLN A 402 -24.43 -48.00 -26.59
N ARG A 403 -25.72 -47.87 -26.92
CA ARG A 403 -26.62 -46.93 -26.23
C ARG A 403 -26.76 -47.30 -24.75
N THR A 404 -26.96 -48.58 -24.46
CA THR A 404 -27.13 -49.10 -23.10
C THR A 404 -25.88 -48.93 -22.25
N TYR A 405 -24.69 -49.09 -22.82
CA TYR A 405 -23.44 -48.73 -22.13
C TYR A 405 -23.44 -47.26 -21.68
N GLY A 406 -23.87 -46.34 -22.55
CA GLY A 406 -24.05 -44.93 -22.19
C GLY A 406 -25.09 -44.72 -21.09
N LEU A 407 -26.23 -45.42 -21.13
CA LEU A 407 -27.25 -45.35 -20.09
C LEU A 407 -26.73 -45.82 -18.73
N LEU A 408 -26.05 -46.98 -18.70
CA LEU A 408 -25.47 -47.53 -17.48
C LEU A 408 -24.38 -46.61 -16.92
N LYS A 409 -23.51 -46.07 -17.78
CA LYS A 409 -22.49 -45.11 -17.37
C LYS A 409 -23.11 -43.86 -16.75
N GLY A 410 -24.16 -43.30 -17.36
CA GLY A 410 -24.90 -42.17 -16.80
C GLY A 410 -25.55 -42.49 -15.44
N TYR A 411 -26.20 -43.66 -15.33
CA TYR A 411 -26.82 -44.11 -14.09
C TYR A 411 -25.80 -44.29 -12.95
N LEU A 412 -24.62 -44.84 -13.26
CA LEU A 412 -23.54 -44.98 -12.29
C LEU A 412 -22.89 -43.64 -11.91
N MET A 413 -22.83 -42.66 -12.82
CA MET A 413 -22.37 -41.30 -12.49
C MET A 413 -23.28 -40.62 -11.47
N LEU A 414 -24.60 -40.86 -11.53
CA LEU A 414 -25.53 -40.36 -10.52
C LEU A 414 -25.29 -40.98 -9.12
N ALA A 415 -24.77 -42.20 -9.07
CA ALA A 415 -24.52 -42.94 -7.83
C ALA A 415 -23.09 -42.75 -7.28
N ARG A 416 -22.13 -42.38 -8.13
CA ARG A 416 -20.70 -42.24 -7.80
C ARG A 416 -20.20 -40.81 -8.05
N PRO A 417 -20.25 -39.94 -7.03
CA PRO A 417 -19.81 -38.55 -7.13
C PRO A 417 -18.39 -38.37 -7.64
N ASP A 418 -17.47 -39.25 -7.25
CA ASP A 418 -16.05 -39.23 -7.63
C ASP A 418 -15.81 -39.55 -9.12
N LYS A 419 -16.83 -40.09 -9.82
CA LYS A 419 -16.78 -40.45 -11.25
C LYS A 419 -17.66 -39.57 -12.13
N ALA A 420 -18.21 -38.49 -11.58
CA ALA A 420 -19.04 -37.57 -12.33
C ALA A 420 -18.20 -36.76 -13.33
N ASP A 421 -18.53 -36.87 -14.61
CA ASP A 421 -17.97 -36.03 -15.68
C ASP A 421 -19.09 -35.16 -16.24
N ALA A 422 -19.06 -33.88 -15.91
CA ALA A 422 -20.11 -32.94 -16.28
C ALA A 422 -20.28 -32.78 -17.80
N SER A 423 -19.17 -32.74 -18.54
CA SER A 423 -19.17 -32.52 -19.98
C SER A 423 -19.76 -33.72 -20.71
N TRP A 424 -19.32 -34.93 -20.33
CA TRP A 424 -19.86 -36.17 -20.87
C TRP A 424 -21.32 -36.35 -20.46
N PHE A 425 -21.67 -36.09 -19.21
CA PHE A 425 -23.01 -36.30 -18.68
C PHE A 425 -24.04 -35.38 -19.37
N ALA A 426 -23.77 -34.08 -19.45
CA ALA A 426 -24.65 -33.12 -20.13
C ALA A 426 -24.89 -33.48 -21.60
N GLY A 427 -23.83 -33.87 -22.31
CA GLY A 427 -23.91 -34.23 -23.74
C GLY A 427 -24.64 -35.56 -24.00
N ASN A 428 -24.39 -36.58 -23.19
CA ASN A 428 -24.94 -37.92 -23.40
C ASN A 428 -26.34 -38.08 -22.81
N MET A 429 -26.64 -37.46 -21.66
CA MET A 429 -27.97 -37.55 -21.06
C MET A 429 -29.03 -36.80 -21.88
N ARG A 430 -28.65 -35.76 -22.62
CA ARG A 430 -29.54 -35.14 -23.64
C ARG A 430 -29.99 -36.14 -24.71
N LYS A 431 -29.10 -37.03 -25.13
CA LYS A 431 -29.42 -38.08 -26.13
C LYS A 431 -30.22 -39.23 -25.50
N ALA A 432 -29.92 -39.56 -24.25
CA ALA A 432 -30.63 -40.60 -23.50
C ALA A 432 -32.07 -40.20 -23.17
N TRP A 433 -32.31 -38.91 -22.88
CA TRP A 433 -33.61 -38.38 -22.48
C TRP A 433 -34.04 -37.21 -23.40
N PRO A 434 -34.44 -37.52 -24.65
CA PRO A 434 -34.63 -36.52 -25.70
C PRO A 434 -35.88 -35.64 -25.51
N SER A 435 -36.92 -36.14 -24.85
CA SER A 435 -38.15 -35.41 -24.54
C SER A 435 -38.57 -35.68 -23.10
N ARG A 436 -39.30 -34.73 -22.51
CA ARG A 436 -39.82 -34.83 -21.16
C ARG A 436 -41.31 -34.51 -21.14
N SER A 437 -42.10 -35.43 -20.60
CA SER A 437 -43.54 -35.24 -20.46
C SER A 437 -43.86 -33.94 -19.73
N GLY A 438 -44.80 -33.16 -20.28
CA GLY A 438 -45.21 -31.86 -19.74
C GLY A 438 -44.29 -30.68 -20.06
N VAL A 439 -43.28 -30.86 -20.93
CA VAL A 439 -42.36 -29.80 -21.38
C VAL A 439 -42.23 -29.83 -22.90
N ALA A 440 -42.25 -28.65 -23.54
CA ALA A 440 -42.02 -28.56 -24.99
C ALA A 440 -40.58 -29.00 -25.36
N ASP A 441 -40.45 -29.80 -26.41
CA ASP A 441 -39.17 -30.42 -26.82
C ASP A 441 -38.05 -29.41 -27.06
N SER A 442 -38.35 -28.27 -27.70
CA SER A 442 -37.37 -27.21 -27.96
C SER A 442 -36.81 -26.60 -26.66
N SER A 443 -37.69 -26.38 -25.69
CA SER A 443 -37.33 -25.86 -24.36
C SER A 443 -36.50 -26.90 -23.60
N TRP A 444 -36.94 -28.16 -23.61
CA TRP A 444 -36.24 -29.26 -22.95
C TRP A 444 -34.83 -29.46 -23.51
N GLN A 445 -34.68 -29.52 -24.83
CA GLN A 445 -33.38 -29.67 -25.50
C GLN A 445 -32.39 -28.54 -25.16
N THR A 446 -32.90 -27.33 -24.92
CA THR A 446 -32.09 -26.16 -24.57
C THR A 446 -31.70 -26.13 -23.09
N GLN A 447 -32.60 -26.54 -22.20
CA GLN A 447 -32.42 -26.44 -20.75
C GLN A 447 -31.74 -27.69 -20.15
N ALA A 448 -32.07 -28.89 -20.62
CA ALA A 448 -31.62 -30.14 -20.02
C ALA A 448 -30.09 -30.26 -19.91
N PRO A 449 -29.28 -29.92 -20.93
CA PRO A 449 -27.82 -30.02 -20.81
C PRO A 449 -27.25 -29.09 -19.74
N LYS A 450 -27.82 -27.89 -19.60
CA LYS A 450 -27.39 -26.91 -18.59
C LYS A 450 -27.75 -27.39 -17.18
N LEU A 451 -28.99 -27.85 -17.00
CA LEU A 451 -29.48 -28.38 -15.73
C LEU A 451 -28.67 -29.59 -15.25
N LEU A 452 -28.45 -30.55 -16.16
CA LEU A 452 -27.71 -31.78 -15.88
C LEU A 452 -26.20 -31.55 -15.74
N GLY A 453 -25.63 -30.68 -16.57
CA GLY A 453 -24.22 -30.34 -16.51
C GLY A 453 -23.85 -29.67 -15.19
N PHE A 454 -24.64 -28.70 -14.75
CA PHE A 454 -24.41 -28.03 -13.46
C PHE A 454 -24.52 -29.01 -12.28
N TYR A 455 -25.52 -29.90 -12.29
CA TYR A 455 -25.64 -30.95 -11.29
C TYR A 455 -24.40 -31.86 -11.25
N ALA A 456 -23.98 -32.38 -12.40
CA ALA A 456 -22.84 -33.28 -12.50
C ALA A 456 -21.51 -32.59 -12.13
N GLN A 457 -21.36 -31.30 -12.42
CA GLN A 457 -20.18 -30.52 -12.04
C GLN A 457 -20.05 -30.34 -10.52
N ASN A 458 -21.19 -30.18 -9.84
CA ASN A 458 -21.22 -29.95 -8.39
C ASN A 458 -21.33 -31.24 -7.57
N LEU A 459 -21.65 -32.38 -8.21
CA LEU A 459 -21.82 -33.67 -7.53
C LEU A 459 -20.57 -34.11 -6.73
N PRO A 460 -19.32 -33.97 -7.21
CA PRO A 460 -18.13 -34.34 -6.43
C PRO A 460 -17.99 -33.55 -5.12
N ALA A 461 -18.38 -32.28 -5.11
CA ALA A 461 -18.35 -31.41 -3.93
C ALA A 461 -19.52 -31.67 -2.97
N HIS A 462 -20.59 -32.33 -3.46
CA HIS A 462 -21.80 -32.62 -2.72
C HIS A 462 -22.20 -34.11 -2.81
N PRO A 463 -21.44 -35.01 -2.14
CA PRO A 463 -21.70 -36.46 -2.22
C PRO A 463 -23.07 -36.88 -1.72
N GLU A 464 -23.72 -36.06 -0.88
CA GLU A 464 -25.08 -36.24 -0.38
C GLU A 464 -26.15 -36.18 -1.47
N TRP A 465 -25.84 -35.64 -2.66
CA TRP A 465 -26.78 -35.57 -3.78
C TRP A 465 -26.93 -36.88 -4.55
N LYS A 466 -26.04 -37.86 -4.34
CA LYS A 466 -26.06 -39.14 -5.07
C LYS A 466 -27.39 -39.88 -4.97
N ILE A 467 -27.71 -40.66 -6.00
CA ILE A 467 -28.81 -41.62 -5.93
C ILE A 467 -28.39 -42.91 -5.21
N LYS A 468 -29.37 -43.66 -4.72
CA LYS A 468 -29.17 -45.06 -4.33
C LYS A 468 -29.43 -45.93 -5.58
N PRO A 469 -28.40 -46.55 -6.18
CA PRO A 469 -28.60 -47.35 -7.39
C PRO A 469 -29.26 -48.69 -7.05
N ASP A 470 -30.03 -49.22 -8.01
CA ASP A 470 -30.41 -50.63 -8.01
C ASP A 470 -29.20 -51.49 -8.42
N MET A 471 -28.60 -52.12 -7.43
CA MET A 471 -27.39 -52.94 -7.61
C MET A 471 -27.65 -54.23 -8.39
N GLU A 472 -28.87 -54.77 -8.32
CA GLU A 472 -29.26 -55.98 -9.05
C GLU A 472 -29.35 -55.67 -10.54
N LEU A 473 -30.11 -54.63 -10.90
CA LEU A 473 -30.22 -54.19 -12.30
C LEU A 473 -28.85 -53.82 -12.88
N VAL A 474 -28.02 -53.09 -12.13
CA VAL A 474 -26.65 -52.74 -12.54
C VAL A 474 -25.82 -53.99 -12.81
N GLY A 475 -25.91 -55.00 -11.94
CA GLY A 475 -25.21 -56.28 -12.12
C GLY A 475 -25.62 -57.00 -13.39
N ILE A 476 -26.93 -57.17 -13.60
CA ILE A 476 -27.51 -57.85 -14.77
C ILE A 476 -27.09 -57.13 -16.06
N VAL A 477 -27.30 -55.81 -16.14
CA VAL A 477 -26.95 -55.04 -17.35
C VAL A 477 -25.45 -55.12 -17.63
N ARG A 478 -24.60 -55.01 -16.60
CA ARG A 478 -23.14 -55.10 -16.78
C ARG A 478 -22.73 -56.45 -17.35
N GLN A 479 -23.33 -57.54 -16.87
CA GLN A 479 -23.03 -58.88 -17.36
C GLN A 479 -23.46 -59.06 -18.83
N ILE A 480 -24.65 -58.57 -19.19
CA ILE A 480 -25.13 -58.61 -20.60
C ILE A 480 -24.20 -57.80 -21.50
N LEU A 481 -23.82 -56.58 -21.09
CA LEU A 481 -22.92 -55.71 -21.87
C LEU A 481 -21.54 -56.34 -22.05
N LEU A 482 -20.95 -56.92 -20.99
CA LEU A 482 -19.65 -57.58 -21.07
C LEU A 482 -19.69 -58.79 -22.02
N LYS A 483 -20.77 -59.58 -21.99
CA LYS A 483 -20.95 -60.71 -22.90
C LYS A 483 -21.04 -60.24 -24.36
N GLN A 484 -21.87 -59.23 -24.64
CA GLN A 484 -22.10 -58.76 -26.00
C GLN A 484 -20.87 -58.05 -26.60
N ILE A 485 -20.20 -57.20 -25.81
CA ILE A 485 -18.98 -56.51 -26.24
C ILE A 485 -17.83 -57.52 -26.38
N GLY A 486 -17.73 -58.49 -25.47
CA GLY A 486 -16.76 -59.57 -25.55
C GLY A 486 -16.93 -60.42 -26.81
N GLN A 487 -18.16 -60.78 -27.17
CA GLN A 487 -18.45 -61.52 -28.41
C GLN A 487 -18.03 -60.74 -29.66
N ARG A 488 -18.38 -59.46 -29.76
CA ARG A 488 -18.03 -58.61 -30.91
C ARG A 488 -16.52 -58.38 -31.03
N ASN A 489 -15.83 -58.21 -29.90
CA ASN A 489 -14.38 -58.10 -29.88
C ASN A 489 -13.69 -59.42 -30.23
N ALA A 490 -14.27 -60.56 -29.81
CA ALA A 490 -13.78 -61.87 -30.18
C ALA A 490 -13.94 -62.10 -31.69
N GLU A 491 -15.08 -61.75 -32.31
CA GLU A 491 -15.28 -61.84 -33.77
C GLU A 491 -14.26 -61.00 -34.54
N SER A 492 -14.03 -59.75 -34.12
CA SER A 492 -13.05 -58.87 -34.76
C SER A 492 -11.61 -59.36 -34.55
N GLY A 493 -11.31 -59.83 -33.34
CA GLY A 493 -10.01 -60.42 -33.00
C GLY A 493 -9.72 -61.68 -33.80
N LEU A 494 -10.70 -62.56 -33.97
CA LEU A 494 -10.60 -63.79 -34.76
C LEU A 494 -10.32 -63.48 -36.25
N TYR A 495 -11.01 -62.51 -36.84
CA TYR A 495 -10.74 -62.07 -38.20
C TYR A 495 -9.32 -61.50 -38.35
N GLN A 496 -8.88 -60.67 -37.40
CA GLN A 496 -7.52 -60.11 -37.39
C GLN A 496 -6.44 -61.19 -37.18
N ASP A 497 -6.67 -62.15 -36.28
CA ASP A 497 -5.78 -63.27 -36.04
C ASP A 497 -5.69 -64.19 -37.28
N MET A 498 -6.82 -64.41 -37.95
CA MET A 498 -6.86 -65.10 -39.24
C MET A 498 -6.04 -64.36 -40.29
N LEU A 499 -6.26 -63.05 -40.48
CA LEU A 499 -5.50 -62.25 -41.43
C LEU A 499 -4.00 -62.28 -41.13
N LYS A 500 -3.60 -62.13 -39.86
CA LYS A 500 -2.21 -62.17 -39.43
C LYS A 500 -1.55 -63.54 -39.67
N ARG A 501 -2.30 -64.62 -39.50
CA ARG A 501 -1.83 -65.99 -39.79
C ARG A 501 -1.69 -66.23 -41.30
N ILE A 502 -2.50 -65.58 -42.12
CA ILE A 502 -2.43 -65.70 -43.58
C ILE A 502 -1.31 -64.80 -44.11
N SER A 503 -1.15 -63.58 -43.58
CA SER A 503 -0.08 -62.65 -43.99
C SER A 503 1.32 -63.20 -43.77
N SER A 504 1.53 -64.10 -42.80
CA SER A 504 2.84 -64.75 -42.62
C SER A 504 3.21 -65.72 -43.73
N ASN A 505 2.23 -66.23 -44.48
CA ASN A 505 2.44 -67.22 -45.54
C ASN A 505 2.49 -66.60 -46.93
N TRP A 506 2.01 -65.36 -47.08
CA TRP A 506 1.86 -64.67 -48.36
C TRP A 506 2.61 -63.33 -48.31
N PRO A 507 3.79 -63.22 -48.95
CA PRO A 507 4.55 -61.98 -48.98
C PRO A 507 3.82 -60.91 -49.80
N ASP A 508 4.09 -59.64 -49.47
CA ASP A 508 3.52 -58.49 -50.16
C ASP A 508 3.96 -58.44 -51.62
N LEU A 509 3.02 -58.11 -52.51
CA LEU A 509 3.24 -58.06 -53.95
C LEU A 509 3.60 -56.64 -54.38
N THR A 510 4.75 -56.50 -55.02
CA THR A 510 5.22 -55.23 -55.57
C THR A 510 4.67 -55.00 -56.98
N LEU A 511 4.78 -53.77 -57.50
CA LEU A 511 4.41 -53.47 -58.89
C LEU A 511 5.17 -54.36 -59.89
N ALA A 512 6.44 -54.66 -59.61
CA ALA A 512 7.27 -55.52 -60.45
C ALA A 512 6.73 -56.96 -60.49
N ASP A 513 6.23 -57.48 -59.36
CA ASP A 513 5.64 -58.81 -59.29
C ASP A 513 4.31 -58.89 -60.05
N MET A 514 3.57 -57.78 -60.18
CA MET A 514 2.29 -57.72 -60.90
C MET A 514 2.44 -57.64 -62.42
N THR A 515 3.57 -57.13 -62.92
CA THR A 515 3.79 -56.89 -64.36
C THR A 515 4.54 -58.01 -65.06
N GLY A 516 4.96 -59.04 -64.32
CA GLY A 516 5.64 -60.23 -64.85
C GLY A 516 6.91 -59.85 -65.63
N ASP A 517 7.06 -60.38 -66.84
CA ASP A 517 8.22 -60.11 -67.71
C ASP A 517 8.13 -58.75 -68.44
N THR A 518 7.05 -57.98 -68.25
CA THR A 518 6.90 -56.64 -68.85
C THR A 518 7.44 -55.59 -67.89
N ASP A 519 8.51 -54.90 -68.29
CA ASP A 519 9.08 -53.82 -67.49
C ASP A 519 8.20 -52.56 -67.56
N ALA A 520 7.34 -52.38 -66.55
CA ALA A 520 6.46 -51.23 -66.43
C ALA A 520 7.11 -50.02 -65.73
N SER A 521 8.35 -50.16 -65.23
CA SER A 521 9.01 -49.15 -64.39
C SER A 521 9.22 -47.80 -65.08
N ILE A 522 9.23 -47.79 -66.42
CA ILE A 522 9.39 -46.58 -67.25
C ILE A 522 8.09 -45.76 -67.33
N LEU A 523 6.92 -46.40 -67.22
CA LEU A 523 5.61 -45.74 -67.36
C LEU A 523 4.88 -45.54 -66.02
N PHE A 524 5.09 -46.45 -65.06
CA PHE A 524 4.46 -46.40 -63.74
C PHE A 524 5.49 -46.74 -62.65
N SER A 525 5.56 -45.93 -61.59
CA SER A 525 6.36 -46.21 -60.39
C SER A 525 5.53 -45.95 -59.14
N THR A 526 5.63 -46.86 -58.16
CA THR A 526 5.01 -46.70 -56.84
C THR A 526 5.84 -47.43 -55.80
N GLU A 527 5.90 -46.85 -54.59
CA GLU A 527 6.51 -47.48 -53.41
C GLU A 527 5.48 -48.27 -52.58
N GLU A 528 4.19 -48.14 -52.91
CA GLU A 528 3.11 -48.87 -52.23
C GLU A 528 3.04 -50.33 -52.71
N VAL A 529 2.94 -51.26 -51.76
CA VAL A 529 2.80 -52.71 -52.01
C VAL A 529 1.40 -53.19 -51.67
N VAL A 530 0.94 -54.23 -52.37
CA VAL A 530 -0.34 -54.88 -52.05
C VAL A 530 -0.06 -56.03 -51.08
N PRO A 531 -0.65 -56.04 -49.87
CA PRO A 531 -0.39 -57.11 -48.92
C PRO A 531 -0.76 -58.48 -49.49
N GLY A 532 0.15 -59.46 -49.37
CA GLY A 532 0.04 -60.76 -50.06
C GLY A 532 -1.25 -61.52 -49.74
N MET A 533 -1.77 -61.32 -48.53
CA MET A 533 -3.02 -61.92 -48.06
C MET A 533 -4.28 -61.49 -48.83
N PHE A 534 -4.21 -60.40 -49.62
CA PHE A 534 -5.31 -59.92 -50.44
C PHE A 534 -5.19 -60.31 -51.93
N THR A 535 -4.20 -61.14 -52.28
CA THR A 535 -4.04 -61.65 -53.63
C THR A 535 -5.06 -62.74 -53.94
N ARG A 536 -5.39 -62.93 -55.22
CA ARG A 536 -6.31 -64.00 -55.66
C ARG A 536 -5.79 -65.39 -55.28
N GLN A 537 -4.48 -65.60 -55.35
CA GLN A 537 -3.87 -66.87 -54.99
C GLN A 537 -4.02 -67.16 -53.50
N ALA A 538 -3.77 -66.18 -52.63
CA ALA A 538 -4.01 -66.32 -51.19
C ALA A 538 -5.49 -66.62 -50.88
N TRP A 539 -6.41 -66.03 -51.65
CA TRP A 539 -7.84 -66.29 -51.53
C TRP A 539 -8.21 -67.75 -51.82
N ASP A 540 -7.85 -68.23 -53.01
CA ASP A 540 -8.22 -69.57 -53.50
C ASP A 540 -7.55 -70.68 -52.66
N GLU A 541 -6.31 -70.48 -52.21
CA GLU A 541 -5.57 -71.52 -51.50
C GLU A 541 -5.87 -71.56 -50.00
N GLN A 542 -6.00 -70.41 -49.33
CA GLN A 542 -5.99 -70.35 -47.87
C GLN A 542 -7.14 -69.56 -47.24
N VAL A 543 -7.51 -68.38 -47.77
CA VAL A 543 -8.54 -67.52 -47.14
C VAL A 543 -9.93 -68.15 -47.28
N GLN A 544 -10.30 -68.67 -48.45
CA GLN A 544 -11.62 -69.27 -48.68
C GLN A 544 -11.83 -70.51 -47.79
N ASN A 545 -10.83 -71.39 -47.73
CA ASN A 545 -10.87 -72.59 -46.89
C ASN A 545 -10.89 -72.26 -45.39
N ALA A 546 -10.17 -71.21 -44.99
CA ALA A 546 -10.27 -70.70 -43.63
C ALA A 546 -11.69 -70.23 -43.37
N LEU A 547 -12.27 -69.32 -44.17
CA LEU A 547 -13.63 -68.81 -43.97
C LEU A 547 -14.72 -69.88 -43.97
N MET A 548 -14.57 -70.98 -44.72
CA MET A 548 -15.56 -72.09 -44.75
C MET A 548 -15.43 -73.09 -43.59
N ARG A 549 -14.29 -73.08 -42.87
CA ARG A 549 -14.08 -73.94 -41.69
C ARG A 549 -14.56 -73.30 -40.39
N TRP A 550 -14.81 -72.00 -40.40
CA TRP A 550 -15.47 -71.24 -39.34
C TRP A 550 -16.96 -71.13 -39.64
#